data_AF-H0E478-F1
#
_entry.id   AF-H0E478-F1
#
_cell.length_a   1.000
_cell.length_b   1.000
_cell.length_c   1.000
_cell.angle_alpha   90.00
_cell.angle_beta   90.00
_cell.angle_gamma   90.00
#
_symmetry.space_group_name_H-M   'P 1'
#
loop_
_entity.id
_entity.type
_entity.pdbx_description
1 polymer ?
#
loop_
_entity_poly.entity_id
_entity_poly.type
_entity_poly.pdbx_seq_one_letter_code
_entity_poly.pdbx_strand_id
1 'polypeptide(L)' 'MSQRDLVHVTTALGRLGGGRAGVGVAVAEIDRAIGRGHGDMRTPLNLQSLVAAGHVEQLDDGTWALTDAGVARVVPD' A
#
# COMPACT_ATOMS: atom_id res chain seq x y z
N MET A 1 5.42 -4.56 -11.25
CA MET A 1 4.64 -3.38 -10.81
C MET A 1 5.38 -2.14 -11.29
N SER A 2 4.67 -1.13 -11.81
CA SER A 2 5.31 0.13 -12.23
C SER A 2 5.63 1.01 -11.02
N GLN A 3 6.57 1.95 -11.16
CA GLN A 3 6.81 3.01 -10.16
C GLN A 3 5.54 3.83 -9.88
N ARG A 4 4.65 3.96 -10.87
CA ARG A 4 3.35 4.61 -10.71
C ARG A 4 2.42 3.81 -9.78
N ASP A 5 2.36 2.49 -9.94
CA ASP A 5 1.57 1.62 -9.08
C ASP A 5 2.07 1.68 -7.64
N LEU A 6 3.40 1.70 -7.46
CA LEU A 6 4.06 1.85 -6.17
C LEU A 6 3.55 3.10 -5.43
N VAL A 7 3.56 4.26 -6.12
CA VAL A 7 3.09 5.53 -5.55
C VAL A 7 1.61 5.47 -5.19
N HIS A 8 0.76 4.90 -6.06
CA HIS A 8 -0.66 4.77 -5.77
C HIS A 8 -0.93 3.92 -4.53
N VAL A 9 -0.24 2.79 -4.37
CA VAL A 9 -0.41 1.89 -3.22
C VAL A 9 0.10 2.51 -1.94
N THR A 10 1.30 3.09 -1.93
CA THR A 10 1.85 3.74 -0.72
C THR A 10 1.01 4.95 -0.30
N THR A 11 0.48 5.71 -1.27
CA THR A 11 -0.43 6.82 -1.00
C THR A 11 -1.76 6.33 -0.41
N ALA A 12 -2.33 5.26 -0.97
CA ALA A 12 -3.55 4.66 -0.45
C ALA A 12 -3.37 4.14 0.98
N LEU A 13 -2.27 3.43 1.25
CA LEU A 13 -1.91 2.97 2.59
C LEU A 13 -1.71 4.14 3.56
N GLY A 14 -1.01 5.19 3.15
CA GLY A 14 -0.84 6.39 3.98
C GLY A 14 -2.16 7.07 4.30
N ARG A 15 -3.05 7.18 3.31
CA ARG A 15 -4.38 7.78 3.52
C ARG A 15 -5.26 6.93 4.45
N LEU A 16 -5.29 5.61 4.25
CA LEU A 16 -6.14 4.69 5.02
C LEU A 16 -5.59 4.45 6.44
N GLY A 17 -4.27 4.41 6.59
CA GLY A 17 -3.57 4.27 7.88
C GLY A 17 -3.38 5.59 8.64
N GLY A 18 -3.88 6.72 8.12
CA GLY A 18 -3.76 8.03 8.76
C GLY A 18 -2.32 8.56 8.85
N GLY A 19 -1.47 8.17 7.90
CA GLY A 19 -0.07 8.59 7.83
C GLY A 19 0.84 7.94 8.87
N ARG A 20 0.40 6.86 9.52
CA ARG A 20 1.14 6.18 10.58
C ARG A 20 1.68 4.83 10.11
N ALA A 21 2.90 4.52 10.54
CA ALA A 21 3.48 3.20 10.36
C ALA A 21 2.75 2.17 11.23
N GLY A 22 2.76 0.91 10.81
CA GLY A 22 2.16 -0.20 11.56
C GLY A 22 0.64 -0.22 11.63
N VAL A 23 -0.07 0.70 10.96
CA VAL A 23 -1.54 0.66 10.89
C VAL A 23 -1.97 -0.25 9.75
N GLY A 24 -2.57 -1.38 10.12
CA GLY A 24 -3.05 -2.40 9.21
C GLY A 24 -4.21 -1.94 8.33
N VAL A 25 -4.10 -2.18 7.03
CA VAL A 25 -5.14 -1.92 6.02
C VAL A 25 -5.41 -3.19 5.23
N ALA A 26 -6.69 -3.56 5.09
CA ALA A 26 -7.09 -4.72 4.30
C ALA A 26 -6.83 -4.50 2.80
N VAL A 27 -6.34 -5.53 2.10
CA VAL A 27 -6.06 -5.48 0.64
C VAL A 27 -7.26 -4.99 -0.17
N ALA A 28 -8.47 -5.42 0.20
CA ALA A 28 -9.70 -4.98 -0.46
C ALA A 28 -9.95 -3.46 -0.35
N GLU A 29 -9.55 -2.83 0.76
CA GLU A 29 -9.65 -1.37 0.91
C GLU A 29 -8.57 -0.65 0.10
N ILE A 30 -7.36 -1.22 0.02
CA ILE A 30 -6.27 -0.71 -0.83
C ILE A 30 -6.71 -0.73 -2.29
N ASP A 31 -7.24 -1.85 -2.78
CA ASP A 31 -7.72 -2.02 -4.16
C ASP A 31 -8.82 -1.01 -4.52
N ARG A 32 -9.78 -0.80 -3.61
CA ARG A 32 -10.81 0.23 -3.78
C ARG A 32 -10.21 1.63 -3.84
N ALA A 33 -9.26 1.94 -2.96
CA ALA A 33 -8.66 3.27 -2.86
C ALA A 33 -7.80 3.63 -4.09
N ILE A 34 -7.13 2.65 -4.72
CA ILE A 34 -6.35 2.88 -5.94
C ILE A 34 -7.20 2.86 -7.22
N GLY A 35 -8.53 2.71 -7.10
CA GLY A 35 -9.44 2.78 -8.22
C GLY A 35 -9.33 1.60 -9.19
N ARG A 36 -8.79 0.45 -8.74
CA ARG A 36 -8.81 -0.78 -9.53
C ARG A 36 -10.24 -1.32 -9.60
N GLY A 37 -10.98 -0.83 -10.59
CA GLY A 37 -12.32 -1.32 -10.91
C GLY A 37 -12.30 -2.78 -11.39
N HIS A 38 -13.49 -3.39 -11.49
CA HIS A 38 -13.72 -4.80 -11.81
C HIS A 38 -12.93 -5.33 -13.05
N GLY A 39 -12.58 -4.46 -14.01
CA GLY A 39 -11.77 -4.83 -15.19
C GLY A 39 -10.25 -4.91 -14.95
N ASP A 40 -9.72 -4.22 -13.94
CA ASP A 40 -8.29 -4.15 -13.61
C ASP A 40 -7.91 -5.15 -12.49
N MET A 41 -8.92 -5.76 -11.85
CA MET A 41 -8.77 -6.89 -10.91
C MET A 41 -8.11 -8.14 -11.55
N ARG A 42 -7.95 -8.17 -12.88
CA ARG A 42 -7.25 -9.25 -13.60
C ARG A 42 -5.75 -9.30 -13.30
N THR A 43 -5.16 -8.19 -12.86
CA THR A 43 -3.75 -8.18 -12.41
C THR A 43 -3.73 -8.04 -10.88
N PRO A 44 -3.46 -9.12 -10.14
CA PRO A 44 -3.36 -9.08 -8.68
C PRO A 44 -2.39 -7.97 -8.24
N LEU A 45 -2.75 -7.28 -7.16
CA LEU A 45 -1.86 -6.29 -6.58
C LEU A 45 -0.61 -7.00 -6.03
N ASN A 46 0.55 -6.76 -6.66
CA ASN A 46 1.79 -7.39 -6.23
C ASN A 46 2.45 -6.59 -5.11
N LEU A 47 1.96 -6.78 -3.89
CA LEU A 47 2.49 -6.15 -2.68
C LEU A 47 3.87 -6.69 -2.26
N GLN A 48 4.28 -7.86 -2.76
CA GLN A 48 5.61 -8.43 -2.46
C GLN A 48 6.76 -7.55 -2.95
N SER A 49 6.57 -6.84 -4.07
CA SER A 49 7.59 -5.88 -4.54
C SER A 49 7.76 -4.68 -3.58
N LEU A 50 6.73 -4.30 -2.84
CA LEU A 50 6.81 -3.24 -1.83
C LEU A 50 7.49 -3.73 -0.55
N VAL A 51 7.27 -5.00 -0.17
CA VAL A 51 8.01 -5.65 0.94
C VAL A 51 9.50 -5.69 0.62
N ALA A 52 9.86 -6.12 -0.59
CA ALA A 52 11.25 -6.16 -1.03
C ALA A 52 11.91 -4.77 -1.03
N ALA A 53 11.14 -3.70 -1.23
CA ALA A 53 11.59 -2.32 -1.14
C ALA A 53 11.61 -1.76 0.30
N GLY A 54 11.11 -2.50 1.29
CA GLY A 54 11.08 -2.10 2.70
C GLY A 54 10.07 -0.99 3.04
N HIS A 55 9.09 -0.73 2.16
CA HIS A 55 8.12 0.37 2.33
C HIS A 55 6.80 -0.06 2.96
N VAL A 56 6.50 -1.35 2.91
CA VAL A 56 5.31 -1.93 3.53
C VAL A 56 5.69 -3.24 4.19
N GLU A 57 4.87 -3.65 5.13
CA GLU A 57 4.93 -4.97 5.76
C GLU A 57 3.54 -5.59 5.84
N GLN A 58 3.49 -6.91 5.88
CA GLN A 58 2.27 -7.64 6.20
C GLN A 58 2.26 -7.91 7.70
N LEU A 59 1.16 -7.55 8.36
CA LEU A 59 0.95 -7.80 9.78
C LEU A 59 0.42 -9.23 10.02
N ASP A 60 0.49 -9.69 11.27
CA ASP A 60 0.07 -11.03 11.68
C ASP A 60 -1.41 -11.33 11.39
N ASP A 61 -2.25 -10.30 11.30
CA ASP A 61 -3.68 -10.41 10.97
C ASP A 61 -3.96 -10.46 9.44
N GLY A 62 -2.90 -10.46 8.62
CA GLY A 62 -2.97 -10.50 7.17
C GLY A 62 -3.23 -9.15 6.50
N THR A 63 -3.33 -8.06 7.28
CA THR A 63 -3.41 -6.70 6.76
C THR A 63 -2.03 -6.17 6.36
N TRP A 64 -2.02 -5.02 5.67
CA TRP A 64 -0.81 -4.39 5.17
C TRP A 64 -0.64 -3.01 5.78
N ALA A 65 0.57 -2.71 6.25
CA ALA A 65 0.91 -1.43 6.86
C ALA A 65 2.09 -0.77 6.13
N LEU A 66 2.18 0.56 6.23
CA LEU A 66 3.43 1.26 5.92
C LEU A 66 4.46 0.95 7.00
N THR A 67 5.72 0.81 6.59
CA THR A 67 6.87 0.96 7.49
C THR A 67 7.17 2.45 7.70
N ASP A 68 8.06 2.79 8.64
CA ASP A 68 8.55 4.17 8.81
C ASP A 68 9.16 4.73 7.53
N ALA A 69 9.92 3.91 6.79
CA ALA A 69 10.48 4.28 5.49
C ALA A 69 9.40 4.50 4.42
N GLY A 70 8.28 3.78 4.51
CA GLY A 70 7.11 3.99 3.67
C GLY A 70 6.43 5.32 3.95
N VAL A 71 6.21 5.66 5.23
CA VAL A 71 5.63 6.94 5.66
C VAL A 71 6.46 8.13 5.17
N ALA A 72 7.78 8.06 5.32
CA ALA A 72 8.69 9.13 4.89
C ALA A 72 8.65 9.44 3.38
N ARG A 73 8.19 8.51 2.53
CA ARG A 73 7.97 8.76 1.09
C ARG A 73 6.63 9.41 0.77
N VAL A 74 5.64 9.25 1.65
CA VAL A 74 4.26 9.70 1.40
C VAL A 74 4.03 11.12 1.91
N VAL A 75 4.77 11.54 2.94
CA VAL A 75 4.78 12.93 3.40
C VAL A 75 5.59 13.76 2.40
N PRO A 76 4.98 14.68 1.63
CA PRO A 76 5.75 15.71 0.96
C PRO A 76 6.33 16.64 2.04
N ASP A 77 7.62 16.98 1.93
CA ASP A 77 8.21 18.13 2.63
C ASP A 77 7.36 19.40 2.46
#